data_AF-A0A8K0C5I0-F1
#
_entry.id   AF-A0A8K0C5I0-F1
#
_cell.length_a   1.000
_cell.length_b   1.000
_cell.length_c   1.000
_cell.angle_alpha   90.00
_cell.angle_beta   90.00
_cell.angle_gamma   90.00
#
_symmetry.space_group_name_H-M   'P 1'
#
loop_
_entity.id
_entity.type
_entity.pdbx_description
1 polymer ?
#
loop_
_entity_poly.entity_id
_entity_poly.type
_entity_poly.pdbx_seq_one_letter_code
_entity_poly.pdbx_strand_id
1 'polypeptide(L)'
;MLKILNLFCIQKFTQTSYKPIRSMSTTAQPDLKKPKYDGRTKKRKWEERRSDKGVGLYPEKKACEEPFVRVKRRKYAILLGYSGVDYYGMQRNPSTKTIEEDLFKALLKADLITQEAYEQIQVIQFQRAARTDKGVSAARQVVSIKLPEEVDISKANELLPEVIRIFGIKRVTKGFNSKSQCDGRTYTYMLPTVAFAKSDSKETQETFRLSDTVFNEINELLTHFKGTKNFHNFTCKKNANDPSAKRYIVSFECEPPVIRKGVEFVVLKVKGQSFMLHQIRKMVGITLAVIKGYISMDMFNKAWTQDKLNIPRAPGLGLVLEKVHYDRYNFRYGKDGIHETLEWTEVDEEVNAFKEKYIYPTIIDSEVNEKIMLGWLENRLSTHNFEALEGDTQDSDNEHSSDEEDKDDNCETDVKTNDVETTNKVDLVESNVAKYDESNVKP
;
A
#
# COMPACT_ATOMS: atom_id res chain seq x y z
N MET A 1 46.59 23.43 56.70
CA MET A 1 47.81 22.94 56.00
C MET A 1 47.36 22.40 54.65
N LEU A 2 47.47 23.22 53.59
CA LEU A 2 48.50 23.20 52.53
C LEU A 2 48.22 22.13 51.45
N LYS A 3 47.76 22.52 50.24
CA LYS A 3 48.54 22.96 49.04
C LYS A 3 49.19 21.76 48.32
N ILE A 4 48.79 21.40 47.08
CA ILE A 4 49.36 21.78 45.74
C ILE A 4 48.77 20.78 44.71
N LEU A 5 48.62 20.95 43.39
CA LEU A 5 48.50 22.03 42.38
C LEU A 5 48.64 21.30 41.01
N ASN A 6 47.86 21.66 39.98
CA ASN A 6 48.12 21.60 38.52
C ASN A 6 46.76 21.46 37.77
N LEU A 7 46.12 22.51 37.24
CA LEU A 7 46.39 23.45 36.13
C LEU A 7 46.41 22.87 34.69
N PHE A 8 45.68 23.60 33.83
CA PHE A 8 45.68 23.68 32.35
C PHE A 8 44.93 22.59 31.55
N CYS A 9 44.22 22.87 30.45
CA CYS A 9 43.87 24.11 29.74
C CYS A 9 42.68 23.81 28.80
N ILE A 10 41.76 24.78 28.67
CA ILE A 10 40.75 24.85 27.60
C ILE A 10 41.42 25.48 26.37
N GLN A 11 41.28 24.89 25.19
CA GLN A 11 41.63 25.55 23.93
C GLN A 11 40.51 25.41 22.87
N LYS A 12 39.99 26.58 22.49
CA LYS A 12 39.10 26.83 21.36
C LYS A 12 39.84 26.57 20.05
N PHE A 13 39.22 25.88 19.10
CA PHE A 13 39.66 25.84 17.70
C PHE A 13 38.94 26.94 16.91
N THR A 14 39.72 27.94 16.50
CA THR A 14 39.34 28.98 15.53
C THR A 14 39.71 28.55 14.11
N GLN A 15 38.87 28.95 13.16
CA GLN A 15 39.04 28.78 11.72
C GLN A 15 40.34 29.43 11.22
N THR A 16 41.13 28.69 10.44
CA THR A 16 42.31 29.21 9.74
C THR A 16 42.12 29.05 8.24
N SER A 17 42.10 30.19 7.56
CA SER A 17 42.15 30.35 6.11
C SER A 17 43.52 29.95 5.56
N TYR A 18 43.55 29.07 4.56
CA TYR A 18 44.76 28.77 3.80
C TYR A 18 44.88 29.66 2.55
N LYS A 19 46.00 30.39 2.45
CA LYS A 19 46.54 30.95 1.19
C LYS A 19 47.78 30.13 0.81
N PRO A 20 48.02 29.83 -0.48
CA PRO A 20 49.35 29.47 -0.96
C PRO A 20 50.05 30.61 -1.70
N ILE A 21 51.37 30.60 -1.55
CA ILE A 21 52.38 31.55 -2.03
C ILE A 21 52.76 31.24 -3.50
N ARG A 22 53.08 32.29 -4.24
CA ARG A 22 53.55 32.32 -5.65
C ARG A 22 55.03 31.92 -5.76
N SER A 23 55.40 31.19 -6.82
CA SER A 23 56.73 31.24 -7.45
C SER A 23 56.58 31.39 -8.97
N MET A 24 57.34 32.30 -9.57
CA MET A 24 57.33 32.67 -10.99
C MET A 24 58.46 31.99 -11.75
N SER A 25 58.22 31.59 -13.00
CA SER A 25 59.04 32.02 -14.16
C SER A 25 58.31 31.80 -15.51
N THR A 26 58.23 32.89 -16.29
CA THR A 26 58.28 33.09 -17.78
C THR A 26 57.53 32.12 -18.71
N THR A 27 56.72 32.57 -19.69
CA THR A 27 56.98 33.62 -20.70
C THR A 27 55.66 34.25 -21.22
N ALA A 28 55.73 35.52 -21.62
CA ALA A 28 54.62 36.46 -21.89
C ALA A 28 53.93 36.33 -23.26
N GLN A 29 52.66 36.79 -23.35
CA GLN A 29 52.04 37.51 -24.48
C GLN A 29 50.77 38.30 -24.01
N PRO A 30 50.36 39.39 -24.70
CA PRO A 30 49.85 40.61 -24.05
C PRO A 30 48.33 40.70 -23.82
N ASP A 31 47.99 41.56 -22.83
CA ASP A 31 46.67 41.94 -22.32
C ASP A 31 45.70 42.51 -23.38
N LEU A 32 44.51 41.90 -23.47
CA LEU A 32 43.31 42.54 -24.02
C LEU A 32 42.20 42.58 -22.96
N LYS A 33 42.04 43.75 -22.32
CA LYS A 33 40.93 44.06 -21.42
C LYS A 33 39.59 43.85 -22.15
N LYS A 34 38.76 42.91 -21.68
CA LYS A 34 37.38 42.77 -22.14
C LYS A 34 36.50 43.85 -21.49
N PRO A 35 35.68 44.58 -22.26
CA PRO A 35 34.85 45.67 -21.75
C PRO A 35 33.69 45.16 -20.89
N LYS A 36 33.32 45.95 -19.88
CA LYS A 36 32.10 45.79 -19.07
C LYS A 36 30.89 45.84 -19.99
N TYR A 37 30.01 44.85 -19.89
CA TYR A 37 28.78 44.75 -20.67
C TYR A 37 27.77 45.81 -20.19
N ASP A 38 27.51 46.78 -21.08
CA ASP A 38 26.43 47.76 -20.99
C ASP A 38 25.12 47.15 -21.52
N GLY A 39 24.06 47.30 -20.74
CA GLY A 39 22.76 46.71 -21.00
C GLY A 39 22.03 47.43 -22.13
N ARG A 40 22.19 46.95 -23.37
CA ARG A 40 21.20 47.14 -24.44
C ARG A 40 21.03 45.87 -25.28
N THR A 41 19.77 45.48 -25.37
CA THR A 41 19.16 44.28 -25.93
C THR A 41 19.56 44.03 -27.39
N LYS A 42 20.32 42.96 -27.68
CA LYS A 42 20.39 42.39 -29.02
C LYS A 42 19.42 41.22 -29.12
N LYS A 43 18.39 41.43 -29.94
CA LYS A 43 17.39 40.47 -30.40
C LYS A 43 18.03 39.12 -30.80
N ARG A 44 17.42 38.01 -30.37
CA ARG A 44 17.98 36.67 -30.58
C ARG A 44 17.67 36.22 -32.01
N LYS A 45 18.66 35.61 -32.66
CA LYS A 45 18.74 35.15 -34.07
C LYS A 45 17.57 34.30 -34.62
N TRP A 46 16.55 34.00 -33.81
CA TRP A 46 15.29 33.39 -34.26
C TRP A 46 14.30 34.44 -34.80
N GLU A 47 14.52 35.73 -34.56
CA GLU A 47 13.65 36.82 -35.04
C GLU A 47 13.80 37.10 -36.56
N GLU A 48 14.86 36.64 -37.22
CA GLU A 48 15.12 36.90 -38.66
C GLU A 48 14.55 35.84 -39.63
N ARG A 49 14.01 34.71 -39.14
CA ARG A 49 13.52 33.61 -40.01
C ARG A 49 12.06 33.74 -40.46
N ARG A 50 11.50 34.96 -40.52
CA ARG A 50 10.07 35.18 -40.82
C ARG A 50 9.77 35.80 -42.19
N SER A 51 10.69 35.75 -43.17
CA SER A 51 10.46 36.36 -44.49
C SER A 51 10.41 35.41 -45.69
N ASP A 52 10.58 34.09 -45.53
CA ASP A 52 10.39 33.16 -46.66
C ASP A 52 9.05 32.43 -46.55
N LYS A 53 8.05 32.95 -47.27
CA LYS A 53 6.80 32.24 -47.56
C LYS A 53 7.06 31.15 -48.59
N GLY A 54 7.58 30.01 -48.15
CA GLY A 54 7.43 28.75 -48.86
C GLY A 54 5.99 28.25 -48.71
N VAL A 55 5.35 27.87 -49.82
CA VAL A 55 4.01 27.26 -49.84
C VAL A 55 4.12 25.84 -49.26
N GLY A 56 4.20 25.76 -47.94
CA GLY A 56 4.25 24.51 -47.20
C GLY A 56 2.85 23.98 -46.98
N LEU A 57 2.61 22.76 -47.45
CA LEU A 57 1.51 21.87 -47.05
C LEU A 57 1.55 21.63 -45.53
N TYR A 58 1.13 22.62 -44.76
CA TYR A 58 0.78 22.43 -43.36
C TYR A 58 -0.74 22.28 -43.34
N PRO A 59 -1.30 21.19 -42.78
CA PRO A 59 -2.73 21.17 -42.52
C PRO A 59 -3.02 22.43 -41.68
N GLU A 60 -3.97 23.24 -42.14
CA GLU A 60 -4.44 24.40 -41.40
C GLU A 60 -4.62 23.99 -39.95
N LYS A 61 -4.10 24.79 -39.00
CA LYS A 61 -4.40 24.57 -37.59
C LYS A 61 -5.91 24.59 -37.49
N LYS A 62 -6.54 23.41 -37.36
CA LYS A 62 -7.98 23.30 -37.13
C LYS A 62 -8.29 24.23 -35.97
N ALA A 63 -9.02 25.30 -36.28
CA ALA A 63 -9.61 26.11 -35.23
C ALA A 63 -10.46 25.15 -34.40
N CYS A 64 -10.33 25.17 -33.08
CA CYS A 64 -11.32 24.50 -32.23
C CYS A 64 -12.65 25.20 -32.50
N GLU A 65 -13.52 24.55 -33.27
CA GLU A 65 -14.84 25.05 -33.67
C GLU A 65 -15.82 25.05 -32.48
N GLU A 66 -15.45 24.41 -31.38
CA GLU A 66 -16.27 24.35 -30.16
C GLU A 66 -15.82 25.41 -29.13
N PRO A 67 -16.77 26.12 -28.50
CA PRO A 67 -16.48 27.05 -27.42
C PRO A 67 -15.99 26.29 -26.19
N PHE A 68 -14.67 26.18 -26.02
CA PHE A 68 -14.11 25.54 -24.82
C PHE A 68 -14.17 26.50 -23.62
N VAL A 69 -14.91 26.12 -22.58
CA VAL A 69 -14.87 26.84 -21.29
C VAL A 69 -13.56 26.48 -20.60
N ARG A 70 -12.67 27.46 -20.41
CA ARG A 70 -11.40 27.24 -19.71
C ARG A 70 -11.63 27.11 -18.21
N VAL A 71 -11.88 25.89 -17.74
CA VAL A 71 -11.97 25.58 -16.31
C VAL A 71 -10.58 25.67 -15.68
N LYS A 72 -10.44 26.55 -14.69
CA LYS A 72 -9.19 26.70 -13.94
C LYS A 72 -9.03 25.53 -12.97
N ARG A 73 -7.94 24.78 -13.11
CA ARG A 73 -7.66 23.60 -12.28
C ARG A 73 -6.56 23.87 -11.25
N ARG A 74 -6.74 23.33 -10.04
CA ARG A 74 -5.79 23.38 -8.92
C ARG A 74 -5.42 21.98 -8.47
N LYS A 75 -4.32 21.87 -7.70
CA LYS A 75 -3.87 20.60 -7.13
C LYS A 75 -4.45 20.48 -5.73
N TYR A 76 -5.02 19.32 -5.44
CA TYR A 76 -5.63 19.00 -4.15
C TYR A 76 -5.03 17.72 -3.57
N ALA A 77 -5.03 17.64 -2.23
CA ALA A 77 -4.95 16.41 -1.48
C ALA A 77 -6.37 16.02 -1.03
N ILE A 78 -6.77 14.78 -1.25
CA ILE A 78 -8.06 14.25 -0.83
C ILE A 78 -7.80 13.16 0.21
N LEU A 79 -8.50 13.25 1.34
CA LEU A 79 -8.57 12.20 2.34
C LEU A 79 -9.79 11.32 2.06
N LEU A 80 -9.56 10.02 1.95
CA LEU A 80 -10.63 9.03 1.79
C LEU A 80 -10.41 7.81 2.70
N GLY A 81 -11.51 7.16 3.07
CA GLY A 81 -11.54 5.86 3.72
C GLY A 81 -12.31 4.86 2.89
N TYR A 82 -11.97 3.58 3.04
CA TYR A 82 -12.66 2.49 2.39
C TYR A 82 -12.51 1.16 3.14
N SER A 83 -13.55 0.32 3.04
CA SER A 83 -13.44 -1.11 3.31
C SER A 83 -12.88 -1.81 2.07
N GLY A 84 -11.81 -2.59 2.26
CA GLY A 84 -11.11 -3.27 1.16
C GLY A 84 -11.76 -4.59 0.72
N VAL A 85 -12.81 -5.03 1.41
CA VAL A 85 -13.52 -6.29 1.11
C VAL A 85 -14.21 -6.19 -0.24
N ASP A 86 -14.13 -7.27 -1.03
CA ASP A 86 -14.56 -7.35 -2.44
C ASP A 86 -13.82 -6.42 -3.40
N TYR A 87 -12.72 -5.80 -2.98
CA TYR A 87 -11.85 -5.00 -3.84
C TYR A 87 -10.49 -5.65 -4.05
N TYR A 88 -10.02 -5.63 -5.29
CA TYR A 88 -8.68 -6.12 -5.70
C TYR A 88 -7.58 -5.08 -5.43
N GLY A 89 -7.72 -4.34 -4.33
CA GLY A 89 -6.81 -3.30 -3.87
C GLY A 89 -7.15 -1.89 -4.37
N MET A 90 -6.25 -0.95 -4.09
CA MET A 90 -6.45 0.46 -4.42
C MET A 90 -6.28 0.76 -5.91
N GLN A 91 -5.22 0.23 -6.53
CA GLN A 91 -4.77 0.66 -7.84
C GLN A 91 -5.64 0.09 -8.96
N ARG A 92 -6.07 0.95 -9.91
CA ARG A 92 -6.81 0.53 -11.11
C ARG A 92 -6.03 -0.51 -11.92
N ASN A 93 -6.65 -1.65 -12.13
CA ASN A 93 -6.23 -2.69 -13.07
C ASN A 93 -7.37 -2.98 -14.06
N PRO A 94 -7.09 -3.36 -15.32
CA PRO A 94 -8.13 -3.74 -16.27
C PRO A 94 -9.01 -4.87 -15.71
N SER A 95 -10.31 -4.81 -15.99
CA SER A 95 -11.29 -5.86 -15.69
C SER A 95 -11.51 -6.23 -14.21
N THR A 96 -10.98 -5.46 -13.26
CA THR A 96 -11.12 -5.76 -11.82
C THR A 96 -11.72 -4.59 -11.05
N LYS A 97 -12.51 -4.92 -10.02
CA LYS A 97 -13.09 -3.92 -9.11
C LYS A 97 -12.01 -3.40 -8.17
N THR A 98 -11.75 -2.09 -8.22
CA THR A 98 -10.69 -1.42 -7.46
C THR A 98 -11.23 -0.10 -6.89
N ILE A 99 -10.65 0.36 -5.79
CA ILE A 99 -11.08 1.60 -5.14
C ILE A 99 -10.92 2.81 -6.09
N GLU A 100 -9.83 2.85 -6.85
CA GLU A 100 -9.60 3.90 -7.84
C GLU A 100 -10.63 3.92 -8.96
N GLU A 101 -11.10 2.76 -9.43
CA GLU A 101 -12.11 2.70 -10.48
C GLU A 101 -13.43 3.33 -10.02
N ASP A 102 -13.90 2.99 -8.82
CA ASP A 102 -15.13 3.57 -8.25
C ASP A 102 -14.96 5.06 -7.95
N LEU A 103 -13.79 5.46 -7.45
CA LEU A 103 -13.44 6.86 -7.24
C LEU A 103 -13.47 7.65 -8.56
N PHE A 104 -12.85 7.15 -9.63
CA PHE A 104 -12.83 7.86 -10.92
C PHE A 104 -14.21 7.90 -11.58
N LYS A 105 -15.01 6.84 -11.47
CA LYS A 105 -16.41 6.84 -11.93
C LYS A 105 -17.25 7.89 -11.20
N ALA A 106 -17.11 7.99 -9.88
CA ALA A 106 -17.81 9.01 -9.09
C ALA A 106 -17.36 10.42 -9.47
N LEU A 107 -16.05 10.66 -9.60
CA LEU A 107 -15.52 11.97 -10.01
C LEU A 107 -15.96 12.37 -11.44
N LEU A 108 -16.07 11.41 -12.36
CA LEU A 108 -16.53 11.66 -13.72
C LEU A 108 -18.01 12.03 -13.74
N LYS A 109 -18.86 11.26 -13.03
CA LYS A 109 -20.29 11.52 -12.90
C LYS A 109 -20.60 12.82 -12.14
N ALA A 110 -19.71 13.27 -11.27
CA ALA A 110 -19.80 14.55 -10.57
C ALA A 110 -19.27 15.75 -11.38
N ASP A 111 -18.91 15.58 -12.66
CA ASP A 111 -18.32 16.59 -13.54
C ASP A 111 -17.00 17.21 -13.00
N LEU A 112 -16.31 16.52 -12.10
CA LEU A 112 -15.03 16.96 -11.52
C LEU A 112 -13.84 16.60 -12.41
N ILE A 113 -13.98 15.58 -13.26
CA ILE A 113 -13.00 15.18 -14.27
C ILE A 113 -13.68 15.03 -15.64
N THR A 114 -12.91 15.20 -16.71
CA THR A 114 -13.36 15.00 -18.09
C THR A 114 -13.23 13.54 -18.50
N GLN A 115 -13.96 13.12 -19.54
CA GLN A 115 -13.83 11.77 -20.11
C GLN A 115 -12.38 11.44 -20.50
N GLU A 116 -11.67 12.39 -21.12
CA GLU A 116 -10.23 12.26 -21.42
C GLU A 116 -9.39 11.97 -20.17
N ALA A 117 -9.70 12.61 -19.04
CA ALA A 117 -9.00 12.40 -17.78
C ALA A 117 -9.33 11.06 -17.12
N TYR A 118 -10.52 10.52 -17.37
CA TYR A 118 -10.93 9.20 -16.90
C TYR A 118 -10.18 8.09 -17.65
N GLU A 119 -9.97 8.26 -18.96
CA GLU A 119 -9.18 7.34 -19.78
C GLU A 119 -7.67 7.50 -19.52
N GLN A 120 -7.20 8.74 -19.37
CA GLN A 120 -5.80 9.08 -19.14
C GLN A 120 -5.60 9.81 -17.79
N ILE A 121 -5.47 9.01 -16.74
CA ILE A 121 -5.32 9.45 -15.34
C ILE A 121 -4.09 10.37 -15.15
N GLN A 122 -3.08 10.28 -16.01
CA GLN A 122 -1.87 11.12 -15.97
C GLN A 122 -2.18 12.60 -16.23
N VAL A 123 -3.24 12.92 -16.99
CA VAL A 123 -3.67 14.30 -17.31
C VAL A 123 -4.01 15.07 -16.03
N ILE A 124 -4.67 14.41 -15.08
CA ILE A 124 -5.02 14.96 -13.76
C ILE A 124 -3.92 14.77 -12.71
N GLN A 125 -2.77 14.22 -13.11
CA GLN A 125 -1.61 13.96 -12.23
C GLN A 125 -1.97 13.18 -10.97
N PHE A 126 -2.89 12.21 -11.06
CA PHE A 126 -3.31 11.45 -9.90
C PHE A 126 -2.15 10.67 -9.27
N GLN A 127 -2.04 10.70 -7.95
CA GLN A 127 -1.08 9.94 -7.15
C GLN A 127 -1.74 9.47 -5.86
N ARG A 128 -1.30 8.33 -5.33
CA ARG A 128 -1.78 7.72 -4.08
C ARG A 128 -0.64 7.57 -3.07
N ALA A 129 -0.92 7.84 -1.79
CA ALA A 129 0.10 7.77 -0.75
C ALA A 129 0.52 6.33 -0.41
N ALA A 130 -0.44 5.41 -0.44
CA ALA A 130 -0.24 3.98 -0.23
C ALA A 130 -0.94 3.18 -1.33
N ARG A 131 -0.31 2.09 -1.77
CA ARG A 131 -0.97 1.06 -2.59
C ARG A 131 -1.34 -0.06 -1.62
N THR A 132 -2.62 -0.21 -1.32
CA THR A 132 -3.12 -1.31 -0.50
C THR A 132 -3.33 -2.55 -1.36
N ASP A 133 -3.02 -3.71 -0.81
CA ASP A 133 -3.21 -5.02 -1.46
C ASP A 133 -4.71 -5.41 -1.50
N LYS A 134 -5.05 -6.51 -2.17
CA LYS A 134 -6.42 -7.08 -2.21
C LYS A 134 -6.94 -7.29 -0.77
N GLY A 135 -8.18 -6.89 -0.51
CA GLY A 135 -8.82 -7.04 0.80
C GLY A 135 -8.37 -6.06 1.89
N VAL A 136 -7.33 -5.24 1.65
CA VAL A 136 -6.77 -4.34 2.67
C VAL A 136 -7.56 -3.04 2.73
N SER A 137 -8.06 -2.70 3.92
CA SER A 137 -8.86 -1.49 4.18
C SER A 137 -7.99 -0.27 4.46
N ALA A 138 -8.58 0.92 4.40
CA ALA A 138 -7.91 2.17 4.79
C ALA A 138 -8.88 3.11 5.49
N ALA A 139 -8.51 3.62 6.65
CA ALA A 139 -9.25 4.68 7.33
C ALA A 139 -8.88 6.06 6.77
N ARG A 140 -7.60 6.28 6.43
CA ARG A 140 -7.07 7.59 6.01
C ARG A 140 -6.08 7.47 4.86
N GLN A 141 -6.56 7.00 3.71
CA GLN A 141 -5.81 7.08 2.48
C GLN A 141 -5.76 8.53 1.99
N VAL A 142 -4.60 8.95 1.48
CA VAL A 142 -4.44 10.28 0.88
C VAL A 142 -4.06 10.16 -0.58
N VAL A 143 -4.81 10.83 -1.45
CA VAL A 143 -4.52 10.92 -2.88
C VAL A 143 -4.27 12.37 -3.27
N SER A 144 -3.48 12.61 -4.32
CA SER A 144 -3.30 13.94 -4.88
C SER A 144 -3.75 14.00 -6.34
N ILE A 145 -4.57 14.97 -6.68
CA ILE A 145 -5.28 15.05 -7.97
C ILE A 145 -5.44 16.51 -8.39
N LYS A 146 -5.50 16.77 -9.71
CA LYS A 146 -5.86 18.09 -10.25
C LYS A 146 -7.34 18.14 -10.59
N LEU A 147 -8.07 19.01 -9.91
CA LEU A 147 -9.51 19.23 -10.08
C LEU A 147 -9.80 20.70 -10.40
N PRO A 148 -11.02 21.04 -10.86
CA PRO A 148 -11.52 22.42 -10.92
C PRO A 148 -11.33 23.20 -9.62
N GLU A 149 -11.34 24.54 -9.66
CA GLU A 149 -11.12 25.38 -8.47
C GLU A 149 -12.28 25.26 -7.46
N GLU A 150 -13.51 25.10 -7.95
CA GLU A 150 -14.70 24.81 -7.15
C GLU A 150 -14.90 23.28 -7.15
N VAL A 151 -14.78 22.66 -5.98
CA VAL A 151 -14.94 21.22 -5.80
C VAL A 151 -15.99 20.98 -4.73
N ASP A 152 -17.06 20.29 -5.09
CA ASP A 152 -18.08 19.83 -4.17
C ASP A 152 -17.89 18.32 -3.93
N ILE A 153 -17.40 17.96 -2.74
CA ILE A 153 -17.16 16.56 -2.36
C ILE A 153 -18.46 15.81 -2.07
N SER A 154 -19.56 16.50 -1.77
CA SER A 154 -20.84 15.88 -1.42
C SER A 154 -21.41 15.11 -2.61
N LYS A 155 -21.40 15.72 -3.79
CA LYS A 155 -21.82 15.07 -5.05
C LYS A 155 -21.02 13.81 -5.35
N ALA A 156 -19.71 13.84 -5.13
CA ALA A 156 -18.86 12.67 -5.33
C ALA A 156 -19.21 11.55 -4.33
N ASN A 157 -19.46 11.90 -3.06
CA ASN A 157 -19.85 10.95 -2.01
C ASN A 157 -21.23 10.32 -2.23
N GLU A 158 -22.19 11.03 -2.83
CA GLU A 158 -23.51 10.48 -3.20
C GLU A 158 -23.42 9.41 -4.30
N LEU A 159 -22.39 9.50 -5.15
CA LEU A 159 -22.14 8.59 -6.26
C LEU A 159 -21.21 7.43 -5.89
N LEU A 160 -20.54 7.52 -4.75
CA LEU A 160 -19.67 6.48 -4.22
C LEU A 160 -20.51 5.42 -3.47
N PRO A 161 -20.10 4.14 -3.53
CA PRO A 161 -20.62 3.12 -2.63
C PRO A 161 -20.40 3.52 -1.17
N GLU A 162 -21.30 3.13 -0.27
CA GLU A 162 -21.18 3.50 1.16
C GLU A 162 -19.86 3.05 1.82
N VAL A 163 -19.26 1.97 1.30
CA VAL A 163 -17.98 1.43 1.74
C VAL A 163 -16.77 2.25 1.30
N ILE A 164 -16.95 3.34 0.55
CA ILE A 164 -15.91 4.32 0.18
C ILE A 164 -16.42 5.71 0.52
N ARG A 165 -15.63 6.50 1.27
CA ARG A 165 -16.01 7.84 1.70
C ARG A 165 -14.86 8.82 1.52
N ILE A 166 -15.12 9.97 0.91
CA ILE A 166 -14.22 11.13 0.91
C ILE A 166 -14.56 11.97 2.14
N PHE A 167 -13.61 12.10 3.05
CA PHE A 167 -13.79 12.89 4.28
C PHE A 167 -13.43 14.36 4.08
N GLY A 168 -12.43 14.64 3.24
CA GLY A 168 -11.96 16.01 3.11
C GLY A 168 -11.08 16.25 1.89
N ILE A 169 -10.98 17.51 1.53
CA ILE A 169 -10.14 17.99 0.42
C ILE A 169 -9.40 19.25 0.85
N LYS A 170 -8.10 19.33 0.58
CA LYS A 170 -7.25 20.49 0.88
C LYS A 170 -6.45 20.92 -0.33
N ARG A 171 -6.36 22.23 -0.54
CA ARG A 171 -5.56 22.78 -1.64
C ARG A 171 -4.07 22.70 -1.29
N VAL A 172 -3.28 22.24 -2.26
CA VAL A 172 -1.84 22.01 -2.08
C VAL A 172 -1.03 22.67 -3.20
N THR A 173 0.29 22.70 -3.01
CA THR A 173 1.22 23.23 -4.03
C THR A 173 1.06 22.50 -5.37
N LYS A 174 1.33 23.19 -6.48
CA LYS A 174 1.22 22.61 -7.84
C LYS A 174 2.05 21.34 -8.03
N GLY A 175 3.19 21.24 -7.34
CA GLY A 175 4.10 20.10 -7.40
C GLY A 175 3.80 19.00 -6.37
N PHE A 176 2.71 19.11 -5.60
CA PHE A 176 2.46 18.18 -4.52
C PHE A 176 2.20 16.76 -5.02
N ASN A 177 2.93 15.80 -4.47
CA ASN A 177 2.75 14.38 -4.75
C ASN A 177 2.56 13.62 -3.43
N SER A 178 1.37 13.05 -3.25
CA SER A 178 0.96 12.35 -2.03
C SER A 178 1.88 11.16 -1.70
N LYS A 179 2.46 10.50 -2.70
CA LYS A 179 3.38 9.37 -2.52
C LYS A 179 4.76 9.81 -2.05
N SER A 180 5.37 10.77 -2.76
CA SER A 180 6.78 11.13 -2.57
C SER A 180 7.02 12.10 -1.41
N GLN A 181 6.01 12.89 -1.04
CA GLN A 181 6.09 13.79 0.10
C GLN A 181 5.51 13.21 1.39
N CYS A 182 5.09 11.94 1.37
CA CYS A 182 4.70 11.24 2.58
C CYS A 182 5.93 10.83 3.39
N ASP A 183 5.94 11.21 4.67
CA ASP A 183 7.03 10.96 5.61
C ASP A 183 6.93 9.60 6.27
N GLY A 184 5.72 9.10 6.49
CA GLY A 184 5.48 7.80 7.12
C GLY A 184 4.05 7.34 6.99
N ARG A 185 3.82 6.07 7.30
CA ARG A 185 2.49 5.47 7.37
C ARG A 185 2.32 4.75 8.70
N THR A 186 1.12 4.84 9.26
CA THR A 186 0.69 4.01 10.38
C THR A 186 -0.34 3.03 9.86
N TYR A 187 -0.11 1.75 10.16
CA TYR A 187 -1.04 0.68 9.91
C TYR A 187 -1.44 0.04 11.23
N THR A 188 -2.65 -0.49 11.26
CA THR A 188 -3.15 -1.36 12.33
C THR A 188 -3.44 -2.74 11.74
N TYR A 189 -3.25 -3.78 12.54
CA TYR A 189 -3.58 -5.15 12.19
C TYR A 189 -4.44 -5.73 13.31
N MET A 190 -5.74 -5.88 13.06
CA MET A 190 -6.69 -6.47 14.02
C MET A 190 -6.75 -7.99 13.82
N LEU A 191 -6.70 -8.74 14.91
CA LEU A 191 -6.82 -10.21 14.88
C LEU A 191 -7.39 -10.78 16.18
N PRO A 192 -8.03 -11.96 16.15
CA PRO A 192 -8.42 -12.70 17.34
C PRO A 192 -7.22 -13.05 18.22
N THR A 193 -7.34 -12.93 19.55
CA THR A 193 -6.22 -13.16 20.47
C THR A 193 -5.81 -14.63 20.55
N VAL A 194 -6.71 -15.56 20.22
CA VAL A 194 -6.39 -17.00 20.08
C VAL A 194 -5.24 -17.27 19.10
N ALA A 195 -4.95 -16.33 18.19
CA ALA A 195 -3.77 -16.39 17.34
C ALA A 195 -2.45 -16.42 18.14
N PHE A 196 -2.44 -15.93 19.38
CA PHE A 196 -1.29 -15.97 20.29
C PHE A 196 -1.32 -17.14 21.28
N ALA A 197 -2.37 -17.97 21.28
CA ALA A 197 -2.41 -19.16 22.11
C ALA A 197 -1.23 -20.09 21.78
N LYS A 198 -0.60 -20.71 22.77
CA LYS A 198 0.47 -21.70 22.54
C LYS A 198 -0.07 -22.85 21.68
N SER A 199 0.82 -23.50 20.92
CA SER A 199 0.44 -24.54 19.93
C SER A 199 -0.24 -25.76 20.55
N ASP A 200 -0.04 -26.02 21.83
CA ASP A 200 -0.64 -27.11 22.61
C ASP A 200 -1.96 -26.72 23.31
N SER A 201 -2.37 -25.45 23.24
CA SER A 201 -3.64 -25.01 23.82
C SER A 201 -4.82 -25.62 23.07
N LYS A 202 -5.80 -26.09 23.84
CA LYS A 202 -7.10 -26.61 23.34
C LYS A 202 -8.20 -25.56 23.40
N GLU A 203 -7.85 -24.32 23.69
CA GLU A 203 -8.83 -23.24 23.83
C GLU A 203 -9.39 -22.81 22.47
N THR A 204 -10.68 -22.53 22.46
CA THR A 204 -11.39 -21.98 21.30
C THR A 204 -11.27 -20.45 21.27
N GLN A 205 -11.58 -19.82 20.13
CA GLN A 205 -11.55 -18.35 20.01
C GLN A 205 -12.52 -17.65 20.98
N GLU A 206 -13.62 -18.31 21.35
CA GLU A 206 -14.63 -17.77 22.26
C GLU A 206 -14.15 -17.81 23.71
N THR A 207 -13.31 -18.80 24.07
CA THR A 207 -12.84 -19.04 25.45
C THR A 207 -11.48 -18.43 25.74
N PHE A 208 -10.58 -18.38 24.76
CA PHE A 208 -9.21 -17.90 24.95
C PHE A 208 -9.20 -16.42 25.37
N ARG A 209 -8.40 -16.09 26.38
CA ARG A 209 -8.13 -14.72 26.80
C ARG A 209 -6.64 -14.48 26.90
N LEU A 210 -6.17 -13.37 26.34
CA LEU A 210 -4.76 -13.00 26.32
C LEU A 210 -4.31 -12.63 27.73
N SER A 211 -3.40 -13.41 28.28
CA SER A 211 -2.81 -13.11 29.59
C SER A 211 -1.84 -11.93 29.51
N ASP A 212 -1.70 -11.20 30.61
CA ASP A 212 -0.74 -10.09 30.72
C ASP A 212 0.70 -10.52 30.42
N THR A 213 1.07 -11.76 30.78
CA THR A 213 2.38 -12.33 30.48
C THR A 213 2.62 -12.42 28.97
N VAL A 214 1.69 -13.04 28.24
CA VAL A 214 1.81 -13.17 26.77
C VAL A 214 1.70 -11.80 26.09
N PHE A 215 0.84 -10.91 26.59
CA PHE A 215 0.74 -9.53 26.11
C PHE A 215 2.08 -8.77 26.21
N ASN A 216 2.80 -8.94 27.32
CA ASN A 216 4.13 -8.35 27.51
C ASN A 216 5.18 -9.00 26.60
N GLU A 217 5.17 -10.34 26.45
CA GLU A 217 6.05 -11.07 25.51
C GLU A 217 5.88 -10.56 24.06
N ILE A 218 4.63 -10.36 23.63
CA ILE A 218 4.33 -9.81 22.30
C ILE A 218 4.96 -8.42 22.16
N ASN A 219 4.71 -7.52 23.11
CA ASN A 219 5.23 -6.16 23.04
C ASN A 219 6.76 -6.12 23.05
N GLU A 220 7.41 -6.95 23.87
CA GLU A 220 8.86 -7.10 23.89
C GLU A 220 9.38 -7.54 22.51
N LEU A 221 8.80 -8.60 21.93
CA LEU A 221 9.18 -9.09 20.61
C LEU A 221 8.98 -8.03 19.51
N LEU A 222 7.88 -7.27 19.55
CA LEU A 222 7.61 -6.21 18.58
C LEU A 222 8.67 -5.09 18.61
N THR A 223 9.32 -4.85 19.76
CA THR A 223 10.39 -3.85 19.85
C THR A 223 11.59 -4.19 18.97
N HIS A 224 11.84 -5.48 18.68
CA HIS A 224 12.94 -5.91 17.83
C HIS A 224 12.79 -5.43 16.37
N PHE A 225 11.61 -4.99 15.94
CA PHE A 225 11.42 -4.40 14.61
C PHE A 225 11.83 -2.94 14.53
N LYS A 226 11.93 -2.23 15.66
CA LYS A 226 12.20 -0.79 15.72
C LYS A 226 13.59 -0.47 15.18
N GLY A 227 13.72 0.73 14.61
CA GLY A 227 14.96 1.21 14.04
C GLY A 227 15.11 0.88 12.55
N THR A 228 16.32 1.13 12.03
CA THR A 228 16.66 0.84 10.63
C THR A 228 17.21 -0.57 10.54
N LYS A 229 16.48 -1.46 9.86
CA LYS A 229 16.88 -2.86 9.67
C LYS A 229 16.77 -3.27 8.22
N ASN A 230 17.37 -4.41 7.90
CA ASN A 230 17.26 -5.02 6.60
C ASN A 230 16.07 -5.99 6.57
N PHE A 231 15.03 -5.64 5.81
CA PHE A 231 13.77 -6.39 5.76
C PHE A 231 13.69 -7.33 4.54
N HIS A 232 14.82 -7.80 4.01
CA HIS A 232 14.85 -8.61 2.78
C HIS A 232 14.06 -9.94 2.86
N ASN A 233 14.00 -10.57 4.04
CA ASN A 233 13.17 -11.77 4.28
C ASN A 233 11.68 -11.44 4.42
N PHE A 234 11.35 -10.19 4.73
CA PHE A 234 9.98 -9.70 4.92
C PHE A 234 9.33 -9.22 3.62
N THR A 235 9.89 -9.55 2.46
CA THR A 235 9.29 -9.25 1.16
C THR A 235 9.69 -10.31 0.16
N CYS A 236 8.98 -10.39 -0.96
CA CYS A 236 9.39 -11.21 -2.09
C CYS A 236 10.43 -10.46 -2.94
N LYS A 237 11.24 -11.21 -3.72
CA LYS A 237 12.13 -10.69 -4.77
C LYS A 237 13.17 -9.66 -4.29
N LYS A 238 13.65 -9.80 -3.04
CA LYS A 238 14.75 -8.99 -2.49
C LYS A 238 15.85 -9.86 -1.92
N ASN A 239 17.07 -9.51 -2.28
CA ASN A 239 18.30 -10.11 -1.78
C ASN A 239 18.76 -9.38 -0.53
N ALA A 240 19.46 -10.10 0.34
CA ALA A 240 19.99 -9.54 1.59
C ALA A 240 20.93 -8.35 1.37
N ASN A 241 21.67 -8.29 0.27
CA ASN A 241 22.57 -7.16 -0.02
C ASN A 241 21.88 -5.96 -0.70
N ASP A 242 20.59 -6.03 -1.03
CA ASP A 242 19.88 -4.91 -1.67
C ASP A 242 19.67 -3.74 -0.67
N PRO A 243 20.29 -2.56 -0.88
CA PRO A 243 20.12 -1.42 0.01
C PRO A 243 18.67 -0.96 0.11
N SER A 244 17.87 -1.20 -0.94
CA SER A 244 16.45 -0.89 -0.97
C SER A 244 15.60 -1.83 -0.12
N ALA A 245 16.16 -2.86 0.51
CA ALA A 245 15.48 -3.65 1.53
C ALA A 245 15.58 -3.04 2.95
N LYS A 246 16.43 -2.01 3.14
CA LYS A 246 16.53 -1.30 4.42
C LYS A 246 15.29 -0.44 4.66
N ARG A 247 14.63 -0.63 5.79
CA ARG A 247 13.44 0.14 6.19
C ARG A 247 13.58 0.60 7.62
N TYR A 248 12.92 1.71 7.93
CA TYR A 248 12.91 2.33 9.24
C TYR A 248 11.52 2.20 9.87
N ILE A 249 11.44 1.47 10.99
CA ILE A 249 10.25 1.36 11.82
C ILE A 249 10.41 2.30 13.01
N VAL A 250 9.42 3.16 13.20
CA VAL A 250 9.36 4.13 14.30
C VAL A 250 8.85 3.45 15.57
N SER A 251 7.73 2.76 15.46
CA SER A 251 7.12 2.00 16.55
C SER A 251 6.37 0.79 16.01
N PHE A 252 6.29 -0.25 16.83
CA PHE A 252 5.43 -1.40 16.62
C PHE A 252 4.99 -1.89 18.01
N GLU A 253 3.69 -1.84 18.29
CA GLU A 253 3.12 -2.09 19.62
C GLU A 253 1.80 -2.84 19.51
N CYS A 254 1.44 -3.55 20.57
CA CYS A 254 0.18 -4.26 20.72
C CYS A 254 -0.72 -3.46 21.67
N GLU A 255 -1.90 -3.05 21.22
CA GLU A 255 -2.89 -2.37 22.06
C GLU A 255 -3.59 -3.37 22.99
N PRO A 256 -4.20 -2.94 24.12
CA PRO A 256 -4.93 -3.85 25.02
C PRO A 256 -6.07 -4.61 24.30
N PRO A 257 -6.34 -5.86 24.69
CA PRO A 257 -7.38 -6.66 24.05
C PRO A 257 -8.79 -6.11 24.32
N VAL A 258 -9.70 -6.36 23.38
CA VAL A 258 -11.10 -5.95 23.44
C VAL A 258 -12.01 -7.12 23.04
N ILE A 259 -13.13 -7.30 23.74
CA ILE A 259 -14.11 -8.35 23.42
C ILE A 259 -15.15 -7.78 22.44
N ARG A 260 -15.35 -8.47 21.32
CA ARG A 260 -16.36 -8.15 20.29
C ARG A 260 -17.06 -9.45 19.88
N LYS A 261 -18.40 -9.46 19.93
CA LYS A 261 -19.22 -10.65 19.61
C LYS A 261 -18.77 -11.94 20.33
N GLY A 262 -18.35 -11.83 21.59
CA GLY A 262 -17.91 -12.97 22.42
C GLY A 262 -16.48 -13.46 22.17
N VAL A 263 -15.81 -12.96 21.13
CA VAL A 263 -14.41 -13.26 20.82
C VAL A 263 -13.53 -12.09 21.24
N GLU A 264 -12.34 -12.39 21.77
CA GLU A 264 -11.37 -11.38 22.16
C GLU A 264 -10.44 -11.06 20.97
N PHE A 265 -10.29 -9.77 20.68
CA PHE A 265 -9.45 -9.24 19.61
C PHE A 265 -8.37 -8.34 20.17
N VAL A 266 -7.29 -8.18 19.40
CA VAL A 266 -6.25 -7.22 19.69
C VAL A 266 -5.84 -6.47 18.43
N VAL A 267 -5.23 -5.30 18.60
CA VAL A 267 -4.76 -4.48 17.49
C VAL A 267 -3.25 -4.29 17.59
N LEU A 268 -2.53 -4.75 16.57
CA LEU A 268 -1.11 -4.47 16.41
C LEU A 268 -0.93 -3.19 15.59
N LYS A 269 -0.23 -2.20 16.12
CA LYS A 269 -0.06 -0.89 15.51
C LYS A 269 1.39 -0.64 15.14
N VAL A 270 1.65 -0.44 13.86
CA VAL A 270 3.00 -0.20 13.32
C VAL A 270 3.07 1.16 12.64
N LYS A 271 4.06 1.98 13.04
CA LYS A 271 4.43 3.22 12.36
C LYS A 271 5.80 3.05 11.72
N GLY A 272 5.88 3.29 10.42
CA GLY A 272 7.13 3.20 9.67
C GLY A 272 7.22 4.27 8.58
N GLN A 273 8.44 4.55 8.12
CA GLN A 273 8.66 5.54 7.06
C GLN A 273 8.10 5.06 5.71
N SER A 274 8.36 3.80 5.38
CA SER A 274 7.84 3.12 4.20
C SER A 274 7.80 1.61 4.44
N PHE A 275 6.95 0.91 3.68
CA PHE A 275 6.80 -0.54 3.77
C PHE A 275 6.93 -1.15 2.37
N MET A 276 7.52 -2.34 2.30
CA MET A 276 7.58 -3.16 1.09
C MET A 276 6.34 -4.03 0.97
N LEU A 277 6.18 -4.66 -0.20
CA LEU A 277 5.11 -5.63 -0.45
C LEU A 277 5.15 -6.73 0.62
N HIS A 278 4.00 -7.03 1.21
CA HIS A 278 3.81 -8.03 2.27
C HIS A 278 4.58 -7.79 3.59
N GLN A 279 5.35 -6.71 3.73
CA GLN A 279 6.25 -6.52 4.87
C GLN A 279 5.55 -6.62 6.22
N ILE A 280 4.45 -5.89 6.41
CA ILE A 280 3.72 -5.88 7.68
C ILE A 280 3.12 -7.27 7.95
N ARG A 281 2.52 -7.91 6.95
CA ARG A 281 1.92 -9.24 7.07
C ARG A 281 2.95 -10.32 7.42
N LYS A 282 4.17 -10.22 6.89
CA LYS A 282 5.30 -11.10 7.25
C LYS A 282 5.85 -10.78 8.66
N MET A 283 5.88 -9.52 9.06
CA MET A 283 6.25 -9.13 10.43
C MET A 283 5.25 -9.70 11.44
N VAL A 284 3.95 -9.61 11.16
CA VAL A 284 2.90 -10.24 11.99
C VAL A 284 3.04 -11.76 11.98
N GLY A 285 3.23 -12.38 10.81
CA GLY A 285 3.34 -13.83 10.69
C GLY A 285 4.49 -14.43 11.49
N ILE A 286 5.68 -13.82 11.46
CA ILE A 286 6.81 -14.31 12.27
C ILE A 286 6.59 -14.08 13.77
N THR A 287 5.94 -12.98 14.16
CA THR A 287 5.55 -12.73 15.56
C THR A 287 4.63 -13.82 16.07
N LEU A 288 3.61 -14.20 15.30
CA LEU A 288 2.73 -15.32 15.64
C LEU A 288 3.51 -16.64 15.74
N ALA A 289 4.42 -16.91 14.80
CA ALA A 289 5.24 -18.12 14.83
C ALA A 289 6.08 -18.24 16.12
N VAL A 290 6.71 -17.15 16.57
CA VAL A 290 7.53 -17.12 17.80
C VAL A 290 6.64 -17.31 19.03
N ILE A 291 5.57 -16.52 19.17
CA ILE A 291 4.74 -16.53 20.38
C ILE A 291 4.03 -17.88 20.56
N LYS A 292 3.55 -18.48 19.46
CA LYS A 292 2.95 -19.84 19.49
C LYS A 292 3.97 -20.95 19.75
N GLY A 293 5.27 -20.67 19.64
CA GLY A 293 6.35 -21.61 19.91
C GLY A 293 6.78 -22.45 18.70
N TYR A 294 6.40 -22.10 17.47
CA TYR A 294 6.84 -22.81 16.26
C TYR A 294 8.31 -22.54 15.94
N ILE A 295 8.84 -21.38 16.31
CA ILE A 295 10.25 -21.01 16.10
C ILE A 295 10.84 -20.35 17.34
N SER A 296 12.15 -20.51 17.53
CA SER A 296 12.90 -19.91 18.63
C SER A 296 13.32 -18.46 18.32
N MET A 297 13.71 -17.72 19.37
CA MET A 297 14.29 -16.39 19.22
C MET A 297 15.58 -16.37 18.39
N ASP A 298 16.36 -17.46 18.40
CA ASP A 298 17.56 -17.58 17.56
C ASP A 298 17.18 -17.63 16.08
N MET A 299 16.13 -18.38 15.72
CA MET A 299 15.62 -18.42 14.35
C MET A 299 15.02 -17.08 13.94
N PHE A 300 14.31 -16.39 14.85
CA PHE A 300 13.86 -15.02 14.61
C PHE A 300 15.03 -14.07 14.33
N ASN A 301 16.14 -14.19 15.07
CA ASN A 301 17.32 -13.35 14.87
C ASN A 301 18.02 -13.60 13.52
N LYS A 302 17.96 -14.84 12.99
CA LYS A 302 18.41 -15.15 11.62
C LYS A 302 17.65 -14.37 10.54
N ALA A 303 16.43 -13.90 10.81
CA ALA A 303 15.68 -13.09 9.82
C ALA A 303 16.40 -11.79 9.43
N TRP A 304 17.31 -11.31 10.28
CA TRP A 304 18.09 -10.08 10.09
C TRP A 304 19.48 -10.31 9.49
N THR A 305 19.92 -11.56 9.38
CA THR A 305 21.21 -11.93 8.79
C THR A 305 21.11 -11.99 7.26
N GLN A 306 22.16 -12.48 6.62
CA GLN A 306 22.18 -12.75 5.18
C GLN A 306 21.41 -14.01 4.81
N ASP A 307 21.05 -14.84 5.79
CA ASP A 307 20.34 -16.10 5.57
C ASP A 307 18.95 -15.82 4.99
N LYS A 308 18.53 -16.67 4.06
CA LYS A 308 17.18 -16.63 3.53
C LYS A 308 16.27 -17.43 4.44
N LEU A 309 15.18 -16.81 4.87
CA LEU A 309 14.13 -17.46 5.62
C LEU A 309 12.81 -17.34 4.87
N ASN A 310 12.06 -18.43 4.82
CA ASN A 310 10.69 -18.40 4.38
C ASN A 310 9.82 -17.89 5.53
N ILE A 311 9.49 -16.59 5.52
CA ILE A 311 8.64 -15.99 6.56
C ILE A 311 7.16 -16.13 6.17
N PRO A 312 6.31 -16.70 7.04
CA PRO A 312 4.89 -16.86 6.76
C PRO A 312 4.20 -15.50 6.62
N ARG A 313 3.27 -15.40 5.65
CA ARG A 313 2.51 -14.18 5.35
C ARG A 313 1.12 -14.30 5.97
N ALA A 314 0.86 -13.52 7.03
CA ALA A 314 -0.47 -13.45 7.65
C ALA A 314 -1.56 -13.01 6.66
N PRO A 315 -2.86 -13.26 6.92
CA PRO A 315 -3.97 -12.79 6.09
C PRO A 315 -3.99 -11.26 5.85
N GLY A 316 -4.71 -10.80 4.83
CA GLY A 316 -4.85 -9.38 4.52
C GLY A 316 -5.98 -8.67 5.28
N LEU A 317 -6.99 -9.45 5.72
CA LEU A 317 -8.26 -8.97 6.29
C LEU A 317 -8.06 -7.98 7.44
N GLY A 318 -7.21 -8.32 8.41
CA GLY A 318 -6.97 -7.49 9.59
C GLY A 318 -6.20 -6.20 9.34
N LEU A 319 -5.56 -6.05 8.16
CA LEU A 319 -4.67 -4.92 7.88
C LEU A 319 -5.45 -3.68 7.44
N VAL A 320 -5.22 -2.56 8.13
CA VAL A 320 -5.85 -1.26 7.84
C VAL A 320 -4.79 -0.16 7.78
N LEU A 321 -4.82 0.65 6.74
CA LEU A 321 -4.07 1.91 6.70
C LEU A 321 -4.74 2.96 7.59
N GLU A 322 -4.17 3.22 8.75
CA GLU A 322 -4.77 4.09 9.77
C GLU A 322 -4.45 5.58 9.53
N LYS A 323 -3.20 5.91 9.18
CA LYS A 323 -2.79 7.31 8.94
C LYS A 323 -1.62 7.41 7.97
N VAL A 324 -1.67 8.41 7.10
CA VAL A 324 -0.53 8.86 6.28
C VAL A 324 0.01 10.16 6.88
N HIS A 325 1.33 10.22 7.11
CA HIS A 325 1.98 11.34 7.77
C HIS A 325 2.67 12.27 6.74
N TYR A 326 2.50 13.58 6.93
CA TYR A 326 3.00 14.66 6.07
C TYR A 326 3.71 15.76 6.87
N ASP A 327 4.29 15.42 8.03
CA ASP A 327 4.94 16.33 8.98
C ASP A 327 5.92 17.30 8.29
N ARG A 328 6.71 16.82 7.32
CA ARG A 328 7.69 17.64 6.60
C ARG A 328 7.05 18.59 5.61
N TYR A 329 5.94 18.18 4.98
CA TYR A 329 5.14 19.06 4.14
C TYR A 329 4.52 20.17 5.01
N ASN A 330 3.92 19.79 6.15
CA ASN A 330 3.29 20.70 7.11
C ASN A 330 4.29 21.73 7.64
N PHE A 331 5.50 21.28 8.01
CA PHE A 331 6.57 22.18 8.44
C PHE A 331 6.99 23.19 7.36
N ARG A 332 7.06 22.75 6.09
CA ARG A 332 7.55 23.58 4.98
C ARG A 332 6.52 24.59 4.48
N TYR A 333 5.26 24.18 4.35
CA TYR A 333 4.22 24.97 3.68
C TYR A 333 3.11 25.44 4.61
N GLY A 334 2.90 24.80 5.77
CA GLY A 334 1.80 25.15 6.67
C GLY A 334 1.89 26.53 7.32
N LYS A 335 2.97 27.28 7.10
CA LYS A 335 3.19 28.63 7.64
C LYS A 335 3.24 29.72 6.57
N ASP A 336 3.03 29.37 5.30
CA ASP A 336 3.17 30.34 4.20
C ASP A 336 1.92 31.20 3.96
N GLY A 337 0.82 30.93 4.67
CA GLY A 337 -0.45 31.66 4.57
C GLY A 337 -1.24 31.38 3.30
N ILE A 338 -0.76 30.47 2.43
CA ILE A 338 -1.36 30.12 1.15
C ILE A 338 -1.82 28.66 1.15
N HIS A 339 -1.04 27.77 1.75
CA HIS A 339 -1.29 26.33 1.78
C HIS A 339 -1.70 25.87 3.17
N GLU A 340 -2.70 25.00 3.20
CA GLU A 340 -3.14 24.35 4.43
C GLU A 340 -2.19 23.22 4.82
N THR A 341 -2.14 22.93 6.13
CA THR A 341 -1.53 21.70 6.63
C THR A 341 -2.38 20.50 6.26
N LEU A 342 -1.73 19.36 6.05
CA LEU A 342 -2.37 18.07 5.80
C LEU A 342 -2.61 17.31 7.12
N GLU A 343 -3.06 18.03 8.15
CA GLU A 343 -3.74 17.42 9.30
C GLU A 343 -5.23 17.37 9.01
N TRP A 344 -5.94 16.40 9.57
CA TRP A 344 -7.35 16.13 9.26
C TRP A 344 -8.17 15.93 10.53
N THR A 345 -7.85 16.70 11.56
CA THR A 345 -8.44 16.58 12.90
C THR A 345 -9.92 16.89 12.90
N GLU A 346 -10.36 17.76 11.98
CA GLU A 346 -11.76 18.16 11.79
C GLU A 346 -12.70 17.01 11.41
N VAL A 347 -12.17 15.92 10.86
CA VAL A 347 -12.94 14.74 10.43
C VAL A 347 -12.60 13.50 11.25
N ASP A 348 -11.95 13.66 12.41
CA ASP A 348 -11.54 12.52 13.23
C ASP A 348 -12.72 11.68 13.72
N GLU A 349 -13.79 12.34 14.14
CA GLU A 349 -15.03 11.67 14.57
C GLU A 349 -15.70 10.93 13.41
N GLU A 350 -15.76 11.54 12.23
CA GLU A 350 -16.34 10.93 11.03
C GLU A 350 -15.54 9.70 10.57
N VAL A 351 -14.21 9.79 10.57
CA VAL A 351 -13.34 8.66 10.24
C VAL A 351 -13.51 7.54 11.25
N ASN A 352 -13.58 7.84 12.55
CA ASN A 352 -13.79 6.83 13.58
C ASN A 352 -15.16 6.15 13.44
N ALA A 353 -16.22 6.92 13.19
CA ALA A 353 -17.55 6.40 12.92
C ALA A 353 -17.56 5.50 11.66
N PHE A 354 -16.84 5.89 10.61
CA PHE A 354 -16.67 5.07 9.42
C PHE A 354 -15.96 3.74 9.71
N LYS A 355 -14.89 3.75 10.51
CA LYS A 355 -14.19 2.52 10.92
C LYS A 355 -15.12 1.57 11.67
N GLU A 356 -15.83 2.06 12.68
CA GLU A 356 -16.76 1.26 13.49
C GLU A 356 -17.97 0.76 12.69
N LYS A 357 -18.35 1.45 11.61
CA LYS A 357 -19.50 1.06 10.77
C LYS A 357 -19.14 0.13 9.61
N TYR A 358 -18.01 0.35 8.94
CA TYR A 358 -17.72 -0.30 7.65
C TYR A 358 -16.40 -1.09 7.60
N ILE A 359 -15.46 -0.87 8.51
CA ILE A 359 -14.16 -1.58 8.51
C ILE A 359 -14.13 -2.67 9.57
N TYR A 360 -14.32 -2.30 10.84
CA TYR A 360 -14.23 -3.26 11.94
C TYR A 360 -15.31 -4.33 11.92
N PRO A 361 -16.59 -4.04 11.64
CA PRO A 361 -17.60 -5.09 11.55
C PRO A 361 -17.26 -6.13 10.50
N THR A 362 -16.74 -5.73 9.34
CA THR A 362 -16.35 -6.70 8.30
C THR A 362 -15.20 -7.59 8.75
N ILE A 363 -14.18 -7.03 9.41
CA ILE A 363 -13.07 -7.83 9.96
C ILE A 363 -13.57 -8.79 11.04
N ILE A 364 -14.34 -8.27 12.00
CA ILE A 364 -14.83 -9.04 13.15
C ILE A 364 -15.77 -10.14 12.67
N ASP A 365 -16.68 -9.85 11.73
CA ASP A 365 -17.69 -10.80 11.28
C ASP A 365 -17.08 -11.91 10.44
N SER A 366 -16.14 -11.60 9.55
CA SER A 366 -15.40 -12.62 8.81
C SER A 366 -14.54 -13.47 9.74
N GLU A 367 -13.91 -12.91 10.78
CA GLU A 367 -13.15 -13.73 11.74
C GLU A 367 -14.06 -14.61 12.62
N VAL A 368 -15.22 -14.11 13.06
CA VAL A 368 -16.16 -14.88 13.89
C VAL A 368 -16.84 -15.98 13.08
N ASN A 369 -17.28 -15.69 11.87
CA ASN A 369 -18.08 -16.61 11.06
C ASN A 369 -17.23 -17.53 10.18
N GLU A 370 -16.22 -16.99 9.49
CA GLU A 370 -15.40 -17.71 8.51
C GLU A 370 -14.07 -18.18 9.09
N LYS A 371 -13.68 -17.70 10.28
CA LYS A 371 -12.49 -18.14 11.02
C LYS A 371 -11.20 -18.04 10.21
N ILE A 372 -11.05 -16.97 9.44
CA ILE A 372 -9.94 -16.74 8.49
C ILE A 372 -8.57 -16.89 9.16
N MET A 373 -8.37 -16.28 10.34
CA MET A 373 -7.10 -16.38 11.06
C MET A 373 -6.83 -17.81 11.54
N LEU A 374 -7.83 -18.48 12.13
CA LEU A 374 -7.67 -19.86 12.60
C LEU A 374 -7.37 -20.82 11.47
N GLY A 375 -8.11 -20.73 10.36
CA GLY A 375 -7.85 -21.54 9.17
C GLY A 375 -6.44 -21.32 8.61
N TRP A 376 -5.92 -20.08 8.64
CA TRP A 376 -4.54 -19.81 8.26
C TRP A 376 -3.52 -20.40 9.25
N LEU A 377 -3.78 -20.32 10.55
CA LEU A 377 -2.90 -20.91 11.57
C LEU A 377 -2.79 -22.43 11.42
N GLU A 378 -3.93 -23.09 11.22
CA GLU A 378 -4.03 -24.55 11.09
C GLU A 378 -3.45 -25.03 9.76
N ASN A 379 -3.79 -24.40 8.63
CA ASN A 379 -3.45 -24.93 7.30
C ASN A 379 -2.16 -24.37 6.71
N ARG A 380 -1.63 -23.25 7.23
CA ARG A 380 -0.41 -22.63 6.71
C ARG A 380 0.69 -22.56 7.74
N LEU A 381 0.41 -22.02 8.93
CA LEU A 381 1.47 -21.78 9.90
C LEU A 381 1.97 -23.09 10.53
N SER A 382 1.06 -24.02 10.85
CA SER A 382 1.41 -25.28 11.54
C SER A 382 2.34 -26.18 10.70
N THR A 383 2.21 -26.16 9.37
CA THR A 383 3.00 -26.94 8.41
C THR A 383 4.10 -26.12 7.75
N HIS A 384 4.36 -24.89 8.21
CA HIS A 384 5.26 -23.96 7.54
C HIS A 384 6.73 -24.38 7.71
N ASN A 385 7.46 -24.53 6.60
CA ASN A 385 8.91 -24.68 6.64
C ASN A 385 9.59 -23.31 6.64
N PHE A 386 10.34 -23.01 7.69
CA PHE A 386 11.03 -21.73 7.88
C PHE A 386 12.41 -21.67 7.22
N GLU A 387 12.99 -22.82 6.88
CA GLU A 387 14.25 -22.91 6.13
C GLU A 387 14.00 -22.57 4.65
N ALA A 388 14.94 -21.87 4.02
CA ALA A 388 14.87 -21.64 2.58
C ALA A 388 15.19 -22.93 1.83
N LEU A 389 14.32 -23.34 0.91
CA LEU A 389 14.59 -24.46 0.01
C LEU A 389 15.73 -24.06 -0.94
N GLU A 390 16.73 -24.95 -1.08
CA GLU A 390 17.76 -24.81 -2.11
C GLU A 390 17.08 -24.87 -3.49
N GLY A 391 17.05 -23.74 -4.20
CA GLY A 391 16.47 -23.68 -5.56
C GLY A 391 15.23 -22.81 -5.71
N ASP A 392 14.86 -21.98 -4.72
CA ASP A 392 13.74 -21.02 -4.80
C ASP A 392 14.03 -19.84 -5.77
N THR A 393 14.37 -20.16 -7.01
CA THR A 393 13.95 -19.35 -8.15
C THR A 393 12.47 -19.59 -8.36
N GLN A 394 11.68 -18.55 -8.10
CA GLN A 394 10.27 -18.41 -8.42
C GLN A 394 9.32 -19.13 -7.46
N ASP A 395 8.73 -18.35 -6.54
CA ASP A 395 7.28 -18.43 -6.35
C ASP A 395 6.68 -18.41 -7.75
N SER A 396 6.17 -19.54 -8.22
CA SER A 396 5.23 -19.62 -9.33
C SER A 396 3.91 -19.04 -8.85
N ASP A 397 3.91 -17.73 -8.59
CA ASP A 397 2.71 -16.91 -8.73
C ASP A 397 2.42 -16.83 -10.24
N ASN A 398 1.95 -17.94 -10.80
CA ASN A 398 1.21 -17.92 -12.05
C ASN A 398 -0.25 -17.56 -11.73
N GLU A 399 -0.46 -16.40 -11.10
CA GLU A 399 -1.71 -15.65 -11.27
C GLU A 399 -1.65 -15.03 -12.67
N HIS A 400 -1.79 -15.88 -13.69
CA HIS A 400 -2.43 -15.46 -14.92
C HIS A 400 -3.90 -15.25 -14.59
N SER A 401 -4.48 -14.21 -15.18
CA SER A 401 -5.91 -13.94 -15.16
C SER A 401 -6.71 -15.17 -15.62
N SER A 402 -7.20 -15.96 -14.67
CA SER A 402 -8.32 -16.89 -14.82
C SER A 402 -8.70 -17.37 -13.43
N ASP A 403 -9.75 -16.76 -12.88
CA ASP A 403 -10.54 -17.30 -11.80
C ASP A 403 -11.11 -18.66 -12.26
N GLU A 404 -10.76 -19.75 -11.61
CA GLU A 404 -11.66 -20.91 -11.39
C GLU A 404 -11.05 -21.74 -10.24
N GLU A 405 -11.68 -21.68 -9.07
CA GLU A 405 -11.83 -22.83 -8.16
C GLU A 405 -12.87 -22.46 -7.08
N ASP A 406 -14.12 -22.75 -7.43
CA ASP A 406 -15.20 -23.16 -6.53
C ASP A 406 -16.04 -24.16 -7.33
N LYS A 407 -15.74 -25.46 -7.19
CA LYS A 407 -16.69 -26.53 -7.52
C LYS A 407 -16.53 -27.69 -6.55
N ASP A 408 -17.55 -27.84 -5.73
CA ASP A 408 -17.86 -29.02 -4.93
C ASP A 408 -17.96 -30.29 -5.79
N ASP A 409 -17.58 -31.40 -5.16
CA ASP A 409 -18.11 -32.77 -5.27
C ASP A 409 -18.66 -33.24 -6.63
N ASN A 410 -17.98 -34.21 -7.26
CA ASN A 410 -18.49 -35.59 -7.23
C ASN A 410 -17.44 -36.63 -7.67
N CYS A 411 -17.46 -37.74 -6.96
CA CYS A 411 -16.80 -39.01 -7.23
C CYS A 411 -17.35 -39.65 -8.52
N GLU A 412 -16.49 -40.15 -9.42
CA GLU A 412 -16.54 -41.54 -9.91
C GLU A 412 -15.34 -41.91 -10.79
N THR A 413 -15.05 -43.20 -10.75
CA THR A 413 -13.81 -43.89 -11.07
C THR A 413 -13.52 -44.08 -12.56
N ASP A 414 -12.22 -44.21 -12.83
CA ASP A 414 -11.55 -44.72 -14.04
C ASP A 414 -12.28 -45.85 -14.79
N VAL A 415 -12.17 -45.88 -16.13
CA VAL A 415 -11.32 -46.86 -16.86
C VAL A 415 -11.20 -46.47 -18.35
N LYS A 416 -9.96 -46.54 -18.82
CA LYS A 416 -9.45 -46.32 -20.19
C LYS A 416 -10.03 -47.31 -21.21
N THR A 417 -10.12 -46.91 -22.49
CA THR A 417 -9.48 -47.61 -23.61
C THR A 417 -9.52 -46.78 -24.91
N ASN A 418 -8.48 -46.98 -25.71
CA ASN A 418 -8.18 -46.32 -26.98
C ASN A 418 -9.05 -46.80 -28.16
N ASP A 419 -8.92 -46.05 -29.26
CA ASP A 419 -8.80 -46.49 -30.65
C ASP A 419 -10.03 -46.51 -31.59
N VAL A 420 -9.89 -45.66 -32.62
CA VAL A 420 -10.04 -45.91 -34.07
C VAL A 420 -11.44 -45.92 -34.70
N GLU A 421 -11.51 -45.14 -35.78
CA GLU A 421 -12.55 -45.03 -36.80
C GLU A 421 -13.12 -46.37 -37.27
N THR A 422 -14.44 -46.47 -37.44
CA THR A 422 -15.04 -46.79 -38.75
C THR A 422 -16.55 -46.52 -38.78
N THR A 423 -16.98 -46.02 -39.94
CA THR A 423 -18.36 -45.85 -40.42
C THR A 423 -19.20 -47.14 -40.40
N ASN A 424 -20.49 -47.05 -40.03
CA ASN A 424 -21.61 -47.51 -40.88
C ASN A 424 -23.00 -47.25 -40.24
N LYS A 425 -23.93 -46.78 -41.09
CA LYS A 425 -25.39 -46.76 -40.91
C LYS A 425 -25.93 -48.19 -40.80
N VAL A 426 -27.01 -48.42 -40.04
CA VAL A 426 -28.31 -49.02 -40.45
C VAL A 426 -29.35 -48.86 -39.31
N ASP A 427 -30.40 -48.09 -39.62
CA ASP A 427 -31.85 -48.25 -39.38
C ASP A 427 -32.49 -49.18 -38.30
N LEU A 428 -33.50 -48.57 -37.63
CA LEU A 428 -34.89 -49.01 -37.38
C LEU A 428 -35.29 -49.83 -36.11
N VAL A 429 -36.24 -49.21 -35.38
CA VAL A 429 -37.56 -49.73 -34.87
C VAL A 429 -37.72 -50.13 -33.38
N GLU A 430 -38.62 -49.36 -32.73
CA GLU A 430 -39.64 -49.68 -31.69
C GLU A 430 -39.22 -50.42 -30.39
N SER A 431 -39.69 -50.11 -29.17
CA SER A 431 -41.07 -49.85 -28.74
C SER A 431 -41.15 -49.43 -27.26
N ASN A 432 -42.18 -48.62 -27.01
CA ASN A 432 -42.99 -48.30 -25.83
C ASN A 432 -42.86 -49.06 -24.48
N VAL A 433 -42.73 -48.24 -23.41
CA VAL A 433 -43.65 -48.01 -22.26
C VAL A 433 -44.37 -49.20 -21.57
N ALA A 434 -44.07 -49.36 -20.27
CA ALA A 434 -45.00 -49.63 -19.13
C ALA A 434 -44.18 -49.40 -17.82
N LYS A 435 -44.43 -48.49 -16.86
CA LYS A 435 -45.56 -47.99 -16.05
C LYS A 435 -46.08 -48.95 -14.95
N TYR A 436 -46.03 -48.42 -13.72
CA TYR A 436 -46.56 -48.88 -12.40
C TYR A 436 -45.72 -49.96 -11.68
N ASP A 437 -45.45 -49.88 -10.37
CA ASP A 437 -46.37 -49.53 -9.29
C ASP A 437 -45.57 -49.14 -8.01
N GLU A 438 -45.96 -48.07 -7.30
CA GLU A 438 -45.50 -47.79 -5.93
C GLU A 438 -46.71 -47.59 -5.03
N SER A 439 -46.95 -48.61 -4.22
CA SER A 439 -47.95 -48.69 -3.17
C SER A 439 -47.57 -47.80 -1.98
N ASN A 440 -48.50 -46.94 -1.60
CA ASN A 440 -48.50 -46.21 -0.34
C ASN A 440 -49.55 -46.84 0.59
N VAL A 441 -49.20 -47.09 1.85
CA VAL A 441 -49.99 -46.85 3.08
C VAL A 441 -49.46 -47.73 4.23
N LYS A 442 -48.78 -47.04 5.15
CA LYS A 442 -48.59 -47.17 6.62
C LYS A 442 -49.37 -48.25 7.42
N PRO A 443 -48.99 -48.53 8.68
CA PRO A 443 -47.95 -47.89 9.51
C PRO A 443 -46.70 -48.74 9.78
#